data_AF-A0AA97DW14-F1
#
_entry.id   AF-A0AA97DW14-F1
#
_cell.length_a   1.000
_cell.length_b   1.000
_cell.length_c   1.000
_cell.angle_alpha   90.00
_cell.angle_beta   90.00
_cell.angle_gamma   90.00
#
_symmetry.space_group_name_H-M   'P 1'
#
loop_
_entity.id
_entity.type
_entity.pdbx_description
1 polymer ?
#
loop_
_entity_poly.entity_id
_entity_poly.type
_entity_poly.pdbx_seq_one_letter_code
_entity_poly.pdbx_strand_id
1 'polypeptide(L)'
;MNLKSSQMSLSAQELGWLPWFGSNGRFSLFWSCYLNKEMYQNVEKTFESISSTRVKLLKTWVNGQWSQLEVLLDLVSDSFPNISVKTLQERLDIVPDVSEYFVIDAQGKVIQSTTSSRLNTVEANPKAVAEGLKTEFLHDPYIDPNTLDIGSSSSKFHDAVTLMFYLPIKQNGVNVGAVCARVPNDVLGDLIQREAGHIYKESGDNYLFMVKSEFDKSILPRHGIISISL
;
A
#
# COMPACT_ATOMS: atom_id res chain seq x y z
N MET A 1 1.49 -36.91 -0.98
CA MET A 1 2.19 -35.69 -1.42
C MET A 1 1.49 -34.51 -0.79
N ASN A 2 2.23 -33.61 -0.14
CA ASN A 2 1.65 -32.47 0.59
C ASN A 2 1.73 -31.24 -0.33
N LEU A 3 0.58 -30.70 -0.72
CA LEU A 3 0.50 -29.48 -1.53
C LEU A 3 0.73 -28.27 -0.60
N LYS A 4 1.27 -27.15 -1.12
CA LYS A 4 1.36 -25.92 -0.30
C LYS A 4 -0.01 -25.30 -0.04
N SER A 5 -0.98 -25.51 -0.91
CA SER A 5 -2.39 -25.13 -0.71
C SER A 5 -2.98 -25.73 0.56
N SER A 6 -2.58 -26.94 0.97
CA SER A 6 -2.97 -27.52 2.26
C SER A 6 -2.31 -26.84 3.48
N GLN A 7 -1.36 -25.93 3.28
CA GLN A 7 -0.73 -25.11 4.32
C GLN A 7 -1.33 -23.69 4.40
N MET A 8 -2.27 -23.33 3.51
CA MET A 8 -2.95 -22.04 3.56
C MET A 8 -3.88 -21.98 4.79
N SER A 9 -3.78 -20.88 5.54
CA SER A 9 -4.62 -20.62 6.72
C SER A 9 -5.98 -20.07 6.29
N LEU A 10 -6.83 -20.92 5.71
CA LEU A 10 -8.19 -20.56 5.31
C LEU A 10 -9.16 -20.74 6.48
N SER A 11 -10.04 -19.76 6.67
CA SER A 11 -11.17 -19.85 7.60
C SER A 11 -12.23 -20.83 7.12
N ALA A 12 -13.09 -21.30 8.03
CA ALA A 12 -14.21 -22.18 7.68
C ALA A 12 -15.18 -21.55 6.64
N GLN A 13 -15.29 -20.22 6.64
CA GLN A 13 -16.09 -19.47 5.67
C GLN A 13 -15.45 -19.48 4.28
N GLU A 14 -14.13 -19.31 4.19
CA GLU A 14 -13.35 -19.38 2.95
C GLU A 14 -13.21 -20.81 2.41
N LEU A 15 -13.38 -21.83 3.24
CA LEU A 15 -13.53 -23.21 2.77
C LEU A 15 -14.97 -23.51 2.31
N GLY A 16 -15.93 -22.73 2.80
CA GLY A 16 -17.36 -22.94 2.64
C GLY A 16 -18.01 -22.26 1.44
N TRP A 17 -17.36 -21.28 0.83
CA TRP A 17 -17.97 -20.30 -0.09
C TRP A 17 -18.61 -20.87 -1.36
N LEU A 18 -18.17 -22.04 -1.84
CA LEU A 18 -18.67 -22.62 -3.09
C LEU A 18 -20.02 -23.35 -2.90
N PRO A 19 -21.04 -23.07 -3.74
CA PRO A 19 -22.27 -23.85 -3.76
C PRO A 19 -22.00 -25.29 -4.18
N TRP A 20 -22.84 -26.22 -3.71
CA TRP A 20 -22.64 -27.66 -3.97
C TRP A 20 -22.82 -28.02 -5.45
N PHE A 21 -23.82 -27.42 -6.12
CA PHE A 21 -24.21 -27.70 -7.50
C PHE A 21 -23.99 -26.51 -8.43
N GLY A 22 -23.92 -26.76 -9.74
CA GLY A 22 -23.67 -25.77 -10.79
C GLY A 22 -22.42 -26.09 -11.60
N SER A 23 -22.24 -25.42 -12.74
CA SER A 23 -21.04 -25.57 -13.58
C SER A 23 -19.75 -25.25 -12.80
N ASN A 24 -19.81 -24.29 -11.88
CA ASN A 24 -18.74 -23.94 -10.94
C ASN A 24 -19.04 -24.40 -9.50
N GLY A 25 -19.87 -25.43 -9.31
CA GLY A 25 -20.19 -25.99 -7.99
C GLY A 25 -19.11 -26.97 -7.50
N ARG A 26 -19.13 -27.31 -6.21
CA ARG A 26 -18.16 -28.20 -5.56
C ARG A 26 -17.97 -29.53 -6.29
N PHE A 27 -19.05 -30.17 -6.76
CA PHE A 27 -18.95 -31.45 -7.45
C PHE A 27 -18.25 -31.35 -8.81
N SER A 28 -18.64 -30.35 -9.61
CA SER A 28 -18.05 -30.09 -10.94
C SER A 28 -16.57 -29.75 -10.84
N LEU A 29 -16.23 -28.88 -9.87
CA LEU A 29 -14.85 -28.54 -9.58
C LEU A 29 -14.09 -29.77 -9.05
N PHE A 30 -14.64 -30.54 -8.10
CA PHE A 30 -13.99 -31.75 -7.61
C PHE A 30 -13.66 -32.74 -8.74
N TRP A 31 -14.58 -32.94 -9.70
CA TRP A 31 -14.33 -33.81 -10.85
C TRP A 31 -13.24 -33.25 -11.77
N SER A 32 -13.29 -31.95 -12.08
CA SER A 32 -12.24 -31.26 -12.84
C SER A 32 -10.88 -31.36 -12.15
N CYS A 33 -10.84 -31.12 -10.84
CA CYS A 33 -9.70 -31.25 -9.95
C CYS A 33 -9.11 -32.68 -9.99
N TYR A 34 -9.96 -33.70 -9.89
CA TYR A 34 -9.54 -35.09 -9.93
C TYR A 34 -8.93 -35.48 -11.28
N LEU A 35 -9.54 -35.05 -12.39
CA LEU A 35 -9.04 -35.32 -13.74
C LEU A 35 -7.73 -34.59 -14.04
N ASN A 36 -7.54 -33.38 -13.50
CA ASN A 36 -6.35 -32.55 -13.73
C ASN A 36 -5.29 -32.66 -12.62
N LYS A 37 -5.33 -33.70 -11.79
CA LYS A 37 -4.45 -33.88 -10.61
C LYS A 37 -2.95 -33.71 -10.90
N GLU A 38 -2.51 -34.05 -12.10
CA GLU A 38 -1.10 -33.95 -12.52
C GLU A 38 -0.67 -32.51 -12.80
N MET A 39 -1.61 -31.61 -13.13
CA MET A 39 -1.33 -30.20 -13.39
C MET A 39 -1.20 -29.37 -12.10
N TYR A 40 -1.63 -29.89 -10.95
CA TYR A 40 -1.65 -29.13 -9.68
C TYR A 40 -0.31 -28.56 -9.30
N GLN A 41 0.74 -29.38 -9.39
CA GLN A 41 2.09 -28.95 -9.03
C GLN A 41 2.59 -27.83 -9.94
N ASN A 42 2.26 -27.90 -11.23
CA ASN A 42 2.63 -26.87 -12.19
C ASN A 42 1.85 -25.57 -11.92
N VAL A 43 0.53 -25.67 -11.71
CA VAL A 43 -0.32 -24.51 -11.38
C VAL A 43 0.11 -23.84 -10.09
N GLU A 44 0.36 -24.63 -9.03
CA GLU A 44 0.81 -24.13 -7.72
C GLU A 44 2.19 -23.47 -7.81
N LYS A 45 3.13 -24.09 -8.52
CA LYS A 45 4.46 -23.51 -8.74
C LYS A 45 4.39 -22.21 -9.54
N THR A 46 3.54 -22.15 -10.56
CA THR A 46 3.31 -20.92 -11.33
C THR A 46 2.70 -19.83 -10.45
N PHE A 47 1.67 -20.15 -9.65
CA PHE A 47 1.03 -19.19 -8.75
C PHE A 47 1.98 -18.68 -7.67
N GLU A 48 2.75 -19.56 -7.03
CA GLU A 48 3.76 -19.20 -6.03
C GLU A 48 4.83 -18.30 -6.63
N SER A 49 5.32 -18.61 -7.83
CA SER A 49 6.29 -17.78 -8.53
C SER A 49 5.74 -16.39 -8.82
N ILE A 50 4.49 -16.27 -9.28
CA ILE A 50 3.85 -14.97 -9.53
C ILE A 50 3.67 -14.20 -8.22
N SER A 51 3.13 -14.85 -7.19
CA SER A 51 2.84 -14.22 -5.90
C SER A 51 4.13 -13.75 -5.21
N SER A 52 5.17 -14.58 -5.19
CA SER A 52 6.46 -14.22 -4.60
C SER A 52 7.14 -13.08 -5.36
N THR A 53 7.02 -13.03 -6.70
CA THR A 53 7.57 -11.93 -7.50
C THR A 53 6.82 -10.62 -7.22
N ARG A 54 5.48 -10.65 -7.18
CA ARG A 54 4.67 -9.48 -6.81
C ARG A 54 4.98 -8.96 -5.41
N VAL A 55 5.04 -9.84 -4.42
CA VAL A 55 5.41 -9.46 -3.04
C VAL A 55 6.80 -8.83 -3.02
N LYS A 56 7.77 -9.40 -3.75
CA LYS A 56 9.12 -8.83 -3.85
C LYS A 56 9.10 -7.46 -4.51
N LEU A 57 8.33 -7.26 -5.58
CA LEU A 57 8.19 -5.97 -6.26
C LEU A 57 7.63 -4.92 -5.31
N LEU A 58 6.54 -5.25 -4.60
CA LEU A 58 5.92 -4.36 -3.63
C LEU A 58 6.86 -4.00 -2.48
N LYS A 59 7.59 -4.98 -1.91
CA LYS A 59 8.60 -4.71 -0.88
C LYS A 59 9.74 -3.83 -1.41
N THR A 60 10.22 -4.09 -2.62
CA THR A 60 11.27 -3.31 -3.26
C THR A 60 10.81 -1.87 -3.49
N TRP A 61 9.56 -1.69 -3.93
CA TRP A 61 8.98 -0.37 -4.14
C TRP A 61 8.80 0.40 -2.83
N VAL A 62 8.24 -0.22 -1.78
CA VAL A 62 8.11 0.39 -0.45
C VAL A 62 9.46 0.86 0.08
N ASN A 63 10.50 0.02 -0.01
CA ASN A 63 11.86 0.39 0.39
C ASN A 63 12.40 1.57 -0.43
N GLY A 64 12.07 1.62 -1.74
CA GLY A 64 12.41 2.75 -2.59
C GLY A 64 11.78 4.06 -2.11
N GLN A 65 10.52 4.02 -1.66
CA GLN A 65 9.84 5.18 -1.07
C GLN A 65 10.51 5.62 0.23
N TRP A 66 10.89 4.68 1.10
CA TRP A 66 11.64 5.01 2.31
C TRP A 66 12.95 5.71 2.03
N SER A 67 13.76 5.19 1.09
CA SER A 67 14.96 5.88 0.65
C SER A 67 14.67 7.26 0.06
N GLN A 68 13.50 7.47 -0.58
CA GLN A 68 13.14 8.81 -1.04
C GLN A 68 12.88 9.79 0.12
N LEU A 69 12.18 9.33 1.17
CA LEU A 69 11.90 10.11 2.38
C LEU A 69 13.17 10.38 3.19
N GLU A 70 14.09 9.42 3.30
CA GLU A 70 15.38 9.61 4.00
C GLU A 70 16.19 10.75 3.37
N VAL A 71 16.29 10.78 2.04
CA VAL A 71 16.93 11.90 1.33
C VAL A 71 16.22 13.21 1.61
N LEU A 72 14.88 13.22 1.64
CA LEU A 72 14.13 14.43 1.94
C LEU A 72 14.33 14.88 3.39
N LEU A 73 14.38 13.93 4.33
CA LEU A 73 14.66 14.17 5.74
C LEU A 73 16.01 14.85 5.93
N ASP A 74 17.06 14.36 5.28
CA ASP A 74 18.40 14.94 5.34
C ASP A 74 18.41 16.40 4.84
N LEU A 75 17.63 16.70 3.79
CA LEU A 75 17.54 18.05 3.23
C LEU A 75 16.80 19.04 4.14
N VAL A 76 15.86 18.59 4.97
CA VAL A 76 15.01 19.48 5.77
C VAL A 76 15.39 19.55 7.25
N SER A 77 16.07 18.52 7.79
CA SER A 77 16.31 18.36 9.24
C SER A 77 17.01 19.57 9.89
N ASP A 78 18.04 20.11 9.25
CA ASP A 78 18.80 21.26 9.77
C ASP A 78 18.02 22.58 9.72
N SER A 79 17.08 22.68 8.78
CA SER A 79 16.25 23.88 8.59
C SER A 79 14.96 23.85 9.40
N PHE A 80 14.61 22.72 10.02
CA PHE A 80 13.37 22.55 10.76
C PHE A 80 13.29 23.56 11.94
N PRO A 81 12.14 24.25 12.13
CA PRO A 81 10.87 24.11 11.42
C PRO A 81 10.71 24.99 10.16
N ASN A 82 11.71 25.79 9.79
CA ASN A 82 11.66 26.74 8.68
C ASN A 82 12.02 26.07 7.35
N ILE A 83 11.11 25.21 6.86
CA ILE A 83 11.33 24.41 5.66
C ILE A 83 10.92 25.18 4.39
N SER A 84 11.80 25.19 3.40
CA SER A 84 11.52 25.75 2.09
C SER A 84 10.59 24.84 1.30
N VAL A 85 9.45 25.38 0.84
CA VAL A 85 8.53 24.66 -0.08
C VAL A 85 9.24 24.21 -1.36
N LYS A 86 10.24 24.98 -1.81
CA LYS A 86 11.01 24.66 -3.02
C LYS A 86 11.72 23.31 -2.90
N THR A 87 12.28 23.00 -1.73
CA THR A 87 12.95 21.72 -1.48
C THR A 87 11.97 20.55 -1.59
N LEU A 88 10.75 20.71 -1.07
CA LEU A 88 9.71 19.69 -1.19
C LEU A 88 9.25 19.52 -2.64
N GLN A 89 9.08 20.64 -3.37
CA GLN A 89 8.63 20.64 -4.76
C GLN A 89 9.67 20.00 -5.70
N GLU A 90 10.94 20.38 -5.57
CA GLU A 90 12.03 19.77 -6.35
C GLU A 90 12.11 18.26 -6.12
N ARG A 91 11.77 17.81 -4.90
CA ARG A 91 11.70 16.38 -4.59
C ARG A 91 10.48 15.71 -5.23
N LEU A 92 9.32 16.35 -5.18
CA LEU A 92 8.09 15.86 -5.79
C LEU A 92 8.27 15.67 -7.31
N ASP A 93 8.91 16.63 -7.97
CA ASP A 93 9.11 16.63 -9.43
C ASP A 93 9.93 15.42 -9.94
N ILE A 94 10.74 14.80 -9.07
CA ILE A 94 11.59 13.64 -9.44
C ILE A 94 11.10 12.30 -8.87
N VAL A 95 10.05 12.30 -8.03
CA VAL A 95 9.45 11.09 -7.45
C VAL A 95 7.98 10.99 -7.92
N PRO A 96 7.75 10.42 -9.12
CA PRO A 96 6.45 10.52 -9.79
C PRO A 96 5.30 9.78 -9.08
N ASP A 97 5.62 8.84 -8.19
CA ASP A 97 4.63 8.06 -7.45
C ASP A 97 4.01 8.86 -6.29
N VAL A 98 4.73 9.86 -5.78
CA VAL A 98 4.26 10.70 -4.66
C VAL A 98 3.38 11.83 -5.21
N SER A 99 2.23 12.03 -4.58
CA SER A 99 1.29 13.12 -4.91
C SER A 99 1.54 14.37 -4.07
N GLU A 100 2.08 14.21 -2.87
CA GLU A 100 2.36 15.31 -1.95
C GLU A 100 3.51 14.94 -1.01
N TYR A 101 4.45 15.88 -0.86
CA TYR A 101 5.37 15.90 0.28
C TYR A 101 4.97 17.01 1.23
N PHE A 102 4.94 16.68 2.51
CA PHE A 102 4.63 17.66 3.55
C PHE A 102 5.36 17.32 4.85
N VAL A 103 5.44 18.29 5.73
CA VAL A 103 6.09 18.15 7.03
C VAL A 103 5.13 18.57 8.12
N ILE A 104 5.09 17.78 9.18
CA ILE A 104 4.28 18.04 10.37
C ILE A 104 5.14 18.32 11.59
N ASP A 105 4.61 19.12 12.52
CA ASP A 105 5.18 19.27 13.86
C ASP A 105 4.79 18.11 14.78
N ALA A 106 5.29 18.14 16.02
CA ALA A 106 4.99 17.15 17.05
C ALA A 106 3.50 17.09 17.47
N GLN A 107 2.66 18.03 17.03
CA GLN A 107 1.21 18.05 17.26
C GLN A 107 0.43 17.57 16.04
N GLY A 108 1.10 17.20 14.94
CA GLY A 108 0.46 16.77 13.70
C GLY A 108 -0.04 17.92 12.82
N LYS A 109 0.38 19.16 13.10
CA LYS A 109 0.05 20.31 12.27
C LYS A 109 1.03 20.38 11.10
N VAL A 110 0.50 20.57 9.90
CA VAL A 110 1.29 20.74 8.67
C VAL A 110 1.99 22.09 8.70
N ILE A 111 3.32 22.07 8.79
CA ILE A 111 4.17 23.28 8.80
C ILE A 111 4.65 23.67 7.40
N GLN A 112 4.70 22.71 6.47
CA GLN A 112 5.02 22.95 5.06
C GLN A 112 4.44 21.83 4.20
N SER A 113 4.00 22.14 2.98
CA SER A 113 3.51 21.16 2.00
C SER A 113 3.72 21.64 0.56
N THR A 114 3.92 20.70 -0.37
CA THR A 114 3.82 20.95 -1.82
C THR A 114 2.41 21.35 -2.25
N THR A 115 1.39 20.98 -1.46
CA THR A 115 0.00 21.38 -1.65
C THR A 115 -0.32 22.55 -0.73
N SER A 116 -0.40 23.76 -1.29
CA SER A 116 -0.54 25.00 -0.50
C SER A 116 -1.79 25.06 0.39
N SER A 117 -2.91 24.43 -0.03
CA SER A 117 -4.14 24.36 0.76
C SER A 117 -3.99 23.57 2.07
N ARG A 118 -2.94 22.75 2.20
CA ARG A 118 -2.66 21.92 3.38
C ARG A 118 -1.87 22.67 4.45
N LEU A 119 -1.26 23.81 4.14
CA LEU A 119 -0.47 24.56 5.10
C LEU A 119 -1.32 24.96 6.33
N ASN A 120 -0.78 24.75 7.53
CA ASN A 120 -1.46 24.97 8.82
C ASN A 120 -2.69 24.09 9.11
N THR A 121 -3.01 23.13 8.26
CA THR A 121 -4.02 22.10 8.58
C THR A 121 -3.47 21.10 9.59
N VAL A 122 -4.34 20.32 10.21
CA VAL A 122 -3.95 19.22 11.12
C VAL A 122 -4.29 17.91 10.43
N GLU A 123 -3.38 16.94 10.52
CA GLU A 123 -3.60 15.59 9.99
C GLU A 123 -4.84 14.95 10.64
N ALA A 124 -5.69 14.34 9.82
CA ALA A 124 -7.01 13.87 10.24
C ALA A 124 -6.96 12.70 11.23
N ASN A 125 -5.91 11.87 11.17
CA ASN A 125 -5.78 10.69 12.02
C ASN A 125 -4.68 10.89 13.09
N PRO A 126 -5.04 11.35 14.30
CA PRO A 126 -4.07 11.61 15.36
C PRO A 126 -3.36 10.34 15.86
N LYS A 127 -3.97 9.15 15.70
CA LYS A 127 -3.29 7.88 16.05
C LYS A 127 -2.17 7.57 15.06
N ALA A 128 -2.40 7.82 13.77
CA ALA A 128 -1.40 7.57 12.74
C ALA A 128 -0.22 8.53 12.90
N VAL A 129 -0.52 9.81 13.17
CA VAL A 129 0.48 10.81 13.52
C VAL A 129 1.29 10.36 14.74
N ALA A 130 0.64 9.88 15.79
CA ALA A 130 1.33 9.45 17.00
C ALA A 130 2.28 8.27 16.75
N GLU A 131 1.95 7.33 15.85
CA GLU A 131 2.88 6.27 15.46
C GLU A 131 4.00 6.78 14.53
N GLY A 132 3.66 7.62 13.54
CA GLY A 132 4.60 8.22 12.61
C GLY A 132 5.59 9.21 13.23
N LEU A 133 5.25 9.76 14.40
CA LEU A 133 6.16 10.56 15.20
C LEU A 133 7.12 9.72 16.05
N LYS A 134 6.94 8.40 16.19
CA LYS A 134 7.84 7.54 16.99
C LYS A 134 8.94 6.92 16.14
N THR A 135 8.56 6.34 15.00
CA THR A 135 9.42 5.58 14.11
C THR A 135 8.92 5.74 12.66
N GLU A 136 9.72 5.28 11.70
CA GLU A 136 9.26 5.01 10.35
C GLU A 136 7.92 4.25 10.40
N PHE A 137 6.90 4.80 9.75
CA PHE A 137 5.55 4.26 9.81
C PHE A 137 4.82 4.43 8.48
N LEU A 138 4.47 3.29 7.86
CA LEU A 138 3.54 3.25 6.73
C LEU A 138 2.13 3.03 7.26
N HIS A 139 1.28 4.04 7.08
CA HIS A 139 -0.14 3.90 7.35
C HIS A 139 -0.79 3.01 6.29
N ASP A 140 -1.45 1.96 6.77
CA ASP A 140 -2.40 1.12 6.04
C ASP A 140 -3.28 1.96 5.08
N PRO A 141 -3.53 1.53 3.83
CA PRO A 141 -4.46 2.20 2.92
C PRO A 141 -5.77 2.65 3.59
N TYR A 142 -6.09 3.94 3.47
CA TYR A 142 -7.28 4.55 4.05
C TYR A 142 -7.91 5.57 3.09
N ILE A 143 -9.17 5.93 3.34
CA ILE A 143 -9.87 6.96 2.56
C ILE A 143 -9.43 8.34 3.07
N ASP A 144 -8.84 9.12 2.20
CA ASP A 144 -8.37 10.47 2.44
C ASP A 144 -8.94 11.46 1.39
N PRO A 145 -9.78 12.42 1.82
CA PRO A 145 -10.30 13.46 0.92
C PRO A 145 -9.20 14.30 0.26
N ASN A 146 -8.06 14.51 0.92
CA ASN A 146 -6.99 15.34 0.36
C ASN A 146 -6.37 14.69 -0.88
N THR A 147 -6.29 13.35 -0.92
CA THR A 147 -5.81 12.61 -2.09
C THR A 147 -6.70 12.83 -3.30
N LEU A 148 -8.01 12.88 -3.08
CA LEU A 148 -8.96 13.20 -4.14
C LEU A 148 -8.78 14.64 -4.64
N ASP A 149 -8.59 15.60 -3.73
CA ASP A 149 -8.44 17.02 -4.06
C ASP A 149 -7.10 17.34 -4.76
N ILE A 150 -6.01 16.65 -4.38
CA ILE A 150 -4.68 16.78 -4.98
C ILE A 150 -4.67 16.15 -6.38
N GLY A 151 -5.35 15.02 -6.54
CA GLY A 151 -5.45 14.28 -7.80
C GLY A 151 -4.37 13.21 -7.98
N SER A 152 -4.34 12.65 -9.19
CA SER A 152 -3.45 11.54 -9.53
C SER A 152 -1.97 11.95 -9.57
N SER A 153 -1.08 11.02 -9.19
CA SER A 153 0.37 11.15 -9.39
C SER A 153 0.81 10.48 -10.70
N SER A 154 1.31 9.25 -10.67
CA SER A 154 1.79 8.52 -11.85
C SER A 154 0.73 7.68 -12.56
N SER A 155 -0.40 7.34 -11.92
CA SER A 155 -1.51 6.63 -12.58
C SER A 155 -2.51 7.59 -13.25
N LYS A 156 -3.34 7.03 -14.14
CA LYS A 156 -4.42 7.76 -14.82
C LYS A 156 -5.75 7.72 -14.06
N PHE A 157 -5.88 6.78 -13.12
CA PHE A 157 -7.06 6.65 -12.27
C PHE A 157 -6.77 7.32 -10.94
N HIS A 158 -7.77 7.97 -10.35
CA HIS A 158 -7.65 8.56 -9.01
C HIS A 158 -8.87 8.14 -8.21
N ASP A 159 -8.63 7.50 -7.07
CA ASP A 159 -9.62 7.34 -6.02
C ASP A 159 -9.16 8.13 -4.78
N ALA A 160 -9.94 8.06 -3.70
CA ALA A 160 -9.60 8.72 -2.45
C ALA A 160 -8.75 7.83 -1.53
N VAL A 161 -8.16 6.73 -2.02
CA VAL A 161 -7.44 5.77 -1.16
C VAL A 161 -5.94 6.04 -1.22
N THR A 162 -5.30 6.00 -0.04
CA THR A 162 -3.97 6.56 0.13
C THR A 162 -3.09 5.71 1.02
N LEU A 163 -1.83 5.58 0.61
CA LEU A 163 -0.73 5.13 1.45
C LEU A 163 -0.01 6.37 1.99
N MET A 164 0.11 6.45 3.31
CA MET A 164 0.81 7.56 3.95
C MET A 164 2.08 7.07 4.62
N PHE A 165 3.20 7.65 4.23
CA PHE A 165 4.50 7.39 4.83
C PHE A 165 4.81 8.51 5.82
N TYR A 166 5.23 8.15 7.03
CA TYR A 166 5.75 9.07 8.04
C TYR A 166 7.18 8.68 8.39
N LEU A 167 8.09 9.65 8.36
CA LEU A 167 9.48 9.50 8.78
C LEU A 167 9.84 10.59 9.81
N PRO A 168 10.04 10.24 11.09
CA PRO A 168 10.21 11.22 12.16
C PRO A 168 11.53 12.01 12.04
N ILE A 169 11.43 13.32 12.27
CA ILE A 169 12.55 14.24 12.34
C ILE A 169 13.10 14.23 13.76
N LYS A 170 14.40 13.94 13.92
CA LYS A 170 15.10 13.92 15.21
C LYS A 170 16.01 15.12 15.36
N GLN A 171 15.85 15.87 16.44
CA GLN A 171 16.79 16.91 16.87
C GLN A 171 17.25 16.60 18.30
N ASN A 172 18.56 16.50 18.50
CA ASN A 172 19.16 16.16 19.81
C ASN A 172 18.57 14.89 20.46
N GLY A 173 18.22 13.89 19.65
CA GLY A 173 17.63 12.63 20.11
C GLY A 173 16.13 12.68 20.42
N VAL A 174 15.47 13.83 20.22
CA VAL A 174 14.03 14.02 20.42
C VAL A 174 13.32 14.10 19.06
N ASN A 175 12.20 13.39 18.92
CA ASN A 175 11.36 13.48 17.73
C ASN A 175 10.55 14.80 17.80
N VAL A 176 10.78 15.70 16.85
CA VAL A 176 10.19 17.06 16.86
C VAL A 176 9.11 17.27 15.79
N GLY A 177 8.98 16.32 14.87
CA GLY A 177 8.05 16.35 13.74
C GLY A 177 8.24 15.13 12.86
N ALA A 178 7.64 15.11 11.68
CA ALA A 178 7.85 14.06 10.69
C ALA A 178 7.78 14.61 9.25
N VAL A 179 8.63 14.09 8.38
CA VAL A 179 8.49 14.21 6.93
C VAL A 179 7.47 13.16 6.48
N CYS A 180 6.52 13.59 5.66
CA CYS A 180 5.41 12.77 5.23
C CYS A 180 5.33 12.71 3.71
N ALA A 181 4.93 11.56 3.17
CA ALA A 181 4.67 11.39 1.75
C ALA A 181 3.33 10.73 1.51
N ARG A 182 2.52 11.36 0.66
CA ARG A 182 1.22 10.88 0.24
C ARG A 182 1.33 10.16 -1.09
N VAL A 183 1.00 8.88 -1.11
CA VAL A 183 0.99 8.07 -2.34
C VAL A 183 -0.43 7.60 -2.62
N PRO A 184 -1.02 7.97 -3.77
CA PRO A 184 -2.30 7.43 -4.21
C PRO A 184 -2.23 5.90 -4.42
N ASN A 185 -3.26 5.18 -4.00
CA ASN A 185 -3.26 3.72 -4.02
C ASN A 185 -3.26 3.12 -5.45
N ASP A 186 -3.71 3.88 -6.46
CA ASP A 186 -3.66 3.55 -7.88
C ASP A 186 -2.24 3.27 -8.39
N VAL A 187 -1.22 3.91 -7.81
CA VAL A 187 0.20 3.63 -8.10
C VAL A 187 0.54 2.15 -7.88
N LEU A 188 0.00 1.53 -6.83
CA LEU A 188 0.21 0.11 -6.59
C LEU A 188 -0.43 -0.77 -7.67
N GLY A 189 -1.61 -0.38 -8.16
CA GLY A 189 -2.29 -1.06 -9.25
C GLY A 189 -1.43 -1.08 -10.52
N ASP A 190 -0.86 0.06 -10.88
CA ASP A 190 0.08 0.20 -12.00
C ASP A 190 1.32 -0.70 -11.85
N LEU A 191 1.91 -0.74 -10.64
CA LEU A 191 3.09 -1.56 -10.35
C LEU A 191 2.82 -3.06 -10.52
N ILE A 192 1.67 -3.52 -10.02
CA ILE A 192 1.26 -4.92 -10.13
C ILE A 192 0.91 -5.28 -11.58
N GLN A 193 0.32 -4.35 -12.34
CA GLN A 193 -0.04 -4.56 -13.74
C GLN A 193 1.17 -4.62 -14.69
N ARG A 194 2.25 -3.91 -14.37
CA ARG A 194 3.49 -3.92 -15.18
C ARG A 194 4.24 -5.24 -15.08
N GLU A 195 4.06 -6.02 -14.02
CA GLU A 195 4.68 -7.33 -13.88
C GLU A 195 3.81 -8.48 -14.40
N ALA A 196 4.26 -9.06 -15.52
CA ALA A 196 3.71 -10.22 -16.23
C ALA A 196 2.32 -10.03 -16.87
N GLY A 197 2.32 -9.94 -18.20
CA GLY A 197 1.12 -9.80 -19.02
C GLY A 197 0.06 -10.86 -18.73
N HIS A 198 -1.19 -10.41 -18.59
CA HIS A 198 -2.45 -11.17 -18.63
C HIS A 198 -2.32 -12.71 -18.60
N ILE A 199 -1.82 -13.29 -17.51
CA ILE A 199 -1.77 -14.77 -17.37
C ILE A 199 -3.20 -15.33 -17.23
N TYR A 200 -4.13 -14.50 -16.75
CA TYR A 200 -5.56 -14.75 -16.84
C TYR A 200 -6.26 -13.54 -17.47
N LYS A 201 -6.64 -13.65 -18.74
CA LYS A 201 -7.39 -12.61 -19.49
C LYS A 201 -8.69 -12.19 -18.81
N GLU A 202 -9.23 -13.00 -17.90
CA GLU A 202 -10.50 -12.76 -17.20
C GLU A 202 -10.36 -12.39 -15.71
N SER A 203 -9.12 -12.31 -15.18
CA SER A 203 -8.91 -11.85 -13.80
C SER A 203 -8.92 -10.33 -13.77
N GLY A 204 -10.10 -9.72 -13.59
CA GLY A 204 -10.29 -8.27 -13.47
C GLY A 204 -9.70 -7.63 -12.20
N ASP A 205 -9.12 -8.41 -11.30
CA ASP A 205 -8.73 -7.96 -9.97
C ASP A 205 -7.22 -7.63 -9.91
N ASN A 206 -6.88 -6.38 -10.20
CA ASN A 206 -5.52 -5.83 -10.06
C ASN A 206 -5.39 -4.84 -8.90
N TYR A 207 -6.39 -4.78 -8.02
CA TYR A 207 -6.31 -3.95 -6.83
C TYR A 207 -5.63 -4.74 -5.72
N LEU A 208 -4.67 -4.09 -5.06
CA LEU A 208 -4.23 -4.57 -3.76
C LEU A 208 -5.36 -4.31 -2.76
N PHE A 209 -6.19 -5.31 -2.53
CA PHE A 209 -7.17 -5.27 -1.46
C PHE A 209 -6.50 -5.71 -0.17
N MET A 210 -6.38 -4.79 0.78
CA MET A 210 -5.94 -5.13 2.13
C MET A 210 -6.88 -6.17 2.74
N VAL A 211 -6.37 -7.39 2.90
CA VAL A 211 -7.14 -8.52 3.47
C VAL A 211 -7.40 -8.31 4.97
N LYS A 212 -6.53 -7.57 5.66
CA LYS A 212 -6.66 -7.26 7.08
C LYS A 212 -5.92 -5.96 7.39
N SER A 213 -6.61 -4.98 7.99
CA SER A 213 -5.94 -3.82 8.58
C SER A 213 -5.39 -4.19 9.95
N GLU A 214 -4.10 -3.97 10.16
CA GLU A 214 -3.47 -4.14 11.47
C GLU A 214 -3.54 -2.83 12.27
N PHE A 215 -3.51 -1.69 11.58
CA PHE A 215 -3.55 -0.37 12.19
C PHE A 215 -4.98 0.06 12.60
N ASP A 216 -5.94 0.02 11.68
CA ASP A 216 -7.35 0.33 11.95
C ASP A 216 -8.24 -0.90 11.75
N LYS A 217 -8.41 -1.67 12.82
CA LYS A 217 -9.24 -2.87 12.84
C LYS A 217 -10.73 -2.63 12.60
N SER A 218 -11.18 -1.38 12.54
CA SER A 218 -12.57 -1.05 12.18
C SER A 218 -12.81 -1.10 10.66
N ILE A 219 -11.75 -1.05 9.86
CA ILE A 219 -11.82 -1.20 8.40
C ILE A 219 -12.11 -2.67 8.09
N LEU A 220 -13.32 -2.93 7.58
CA LEU A 220 -13.73 -4.27 7.15
C LEU A 220 -12.95 -4.68 5.88
N PRO A 221 -12.46 -5.93 5.79
CA PRO A 221 -11.91 -6.46 4.56
C PRO A 221 -12.97 -6.36 3.45
N ARG A 222 -12.65 -5.69 2.34
CA ARG A 222 -13.47 -5.82 1.13
C ARG A 222 -13.09 -7.12 0.41
N HIS A 223 -14.10 -7.82 -0.09
CA HIS A 223 -13.96 -9.13 -0.73
C HIS A 223 -13.04 -9.05 -1.96
N GLY A 224 -11.95 -9.81 -1.97
CA GLY A 224 -10.94 -9.86 -3.03
C GLY A 224 -9.53 -9.95 -2.41
N ILE A 225 -8.73 -10.95 -2.76
CA ILE A 225 -7.56 -11.40 -2.00
C ILE A 225 -6.27 -10.67 -2.46
N ILE A 226 -5.50 -10.07 -1.53
CA ILE A 226 -4.03 -10.24 -1.29
C ILE A 226 -3.64 -9.55 0.04
N SER A 227 -3.15 -10.31 1.02
CA SER A 227 -2.54 -9.76 2.23
C SER A 227 -1.08 -9.40 1.94
N ILE A 228 -0.70 -8.11 2.00
CA ILE A 228 0.70 -7.75 2.20
C ILE A 228 0.89 -7.54 3.69
N SER A 229 1.44 -8.54 4.38
CA SER A 229 2.15 -8.28 5.62
C SER A 229 3.56 -7.81 5.23
N LEU A 230 3.86 -6.53 5.45
CA LEU A 230 5.21 -6.00 5.30
C LEU A 230 6.15 -6.60 6.35
#